data_AF-A0A2G6CCD0-F1
#
_entry.id   AF-A0A2G6CCD0-F1
#
_cell.length_a   1.000
_cell.length_b   1.000
_cell.length_c   1.000
_cell.angle_alpha   90.00
_cell.angle_beta   90.00
_cell.angle_gamma   90.00
#
_symmetry.space_group_name_H-M   'P 1'
#
loop_
_entity.id
_entity.type
_entity.pdbx_description
1 polymer ?
#
loop_
_entity_poly.entity_id
_entity_poly.type
_entity_poly.pdbx_seq_one_letter_code
_entity_poly.pdbx_strand_id
1 'polypeptide(L)'
;MVGTAWAGPETNSLTLGMVLEPPNLDPTGGAAAAIDEVVYANIFEGLTRFGPDGAVLPGLAERWEVSDDGRTYTFHLRQGVTFHDGTTMDADDVVFSLDRARAEDSTNAQKALFEGIESVTALDA
;
A
#
# COMPACT_ATOMS: atom_id res chain seq x y z
N MET A 1 -34.00 -40.36 -12.34
CA MET A 1 -33.25 -39.44 -13.21
C MET A 1 -32.44 -38.52 -12.32
N VAL A 2 -31.15 -38.78 -12.19
CA VAL A 2 -30.23 -37.93 -11.42
C VAL A 2 -29.72 -36.85 -12.38
N GLY A 3 -30.10 -35.60 -12.13
CA GLY A 3 -29.67 -34.46 -12.93
C GLY A 3 -28.23 -34.10 -12.59
N THR A 4 -27.31 -34.35 -13.50
CA THR A 4 -25.95 -33.82 -13.44
C THR A 4 -26.01 -32.31 -13.61
N ALA A 5 -25.77 -31.55 -12.55
CA ALA A 5 -25.48 -30.13 -12.68
C ALA A 5 -24.11 -29.98 -13.35
N TRP A 6 -24.08 -29.32 -14.50
CA TRP A 6 -22.83 -28.93 -15.16
C TRP A 6 -22.38 -27.64 -14.48
N ALA A 7 -21.30 -27.70 -13.71
CA ALA A 7 -20.58 -26.50 -13.32
C ALA A 7 -19.92 -25.92 -14.58
N GLY A 8 -20.35 -24.75 -15.02
CA GLY A 8 -19.65 -23.99 -16.07
C GLY A 8 -18.24 -23.60 -15.59
N PRO A 9 -17.32 -23.22 -16.49
CA PRO A 9 -15.98 -22.82 -16.09
C PRO A 9 -16.03 -21.62 -15.13
N GLU A 10 -15.41 -21.78 -13.96
CA GLU A 10 -15.14 -20.68 -13.03
C GLU A 10 -14.42 -19.57 -13.80
N THR A 11 -15.11 -18.47 -14.07
CA THR A 11 -14.51 -17.35 -14.80
C THR A 11 -13.74 -16.52 -13.79
N ASN A 12 -12.47 -16.87 -13.53
CA ASN A 12 -11.59 -16.17 -12.58
C ASN A 12 -10.90 -14.95 -13.23
N SER A 13 -11.66 -14.16 -13.99
CA SER A 13 -11.15 -12.96 -14.64
C SER A 13 -12.12 -11.80 -14.47
N LEU A 14 -11.56 -10.61 -14.23
CA LEU A 14 -12.29 -9.35 -14.16
C LEU A 14 -11.72 -8.42 -15.24
N THR A 15 -12.60 -7.84 -16.06
CA THR A 15 -12.22 -6.80 -17.02
C THR A 15 -12.71 -5.46 -16.51
N LEU A 16 -11.77 -4.56 -16.18
CA LEU A 16 -12.05 -3.18 -15.81
C LEU A 16 -11.82 -2.27 -17.02
N GLY A 17 -12.83 -1.49 -17.40
CA GLY A 17 -12.68 -0.45 -18.41
C GLY A 17 -12.10 0.81 -17.79
N MET A 18 -10.95 1.27 -18.29
CA MET A 18 -10.28 2.49 -17.83
C MET A 18 -10.36 3.59 -18.88
N VAL A 19 -10.39 4.84 -18.43
CA VAL A 19 -10.44 6.02 -19.32
C VAL A 19 -9.05 6.35 -19.89
N LEU A 20 -8.01 6.16 -19.09
CA LEU A 20 -6.62 6.47 -19.43
C LEU A 20 -5.73 5.26 -19.20
N GLU A 21 -4.68 5.13 -20.01
CA GLU A 21 -3.60 4.19 -19.77
C GLU A 21 -2.59 4.80 -18.78
N PRO A 22 -2.14 4.07 -17.75
CA PRO A 22 -1.12 4.57 -16.85
C PRO A 22 0.24 4.69 -17.57
N PRO A 23 0.96 5.82 -17.41
CA PRO A 23 2.25 6.01 -18.07
C PRO A 23 3.39 5.16 -17.48
N ASN A 24 3.20 4.65 -16.26
CA ASN A 24 4.07 3.69 -15.57
C ASN A 24 3.27 3.05 -14.41
N LEU A 25 3.88 2.13 -13.66
CA LEU A 25 3.24 1.43 -12.52
C LEU A 25 3.86 1.81 -11.17
N ASP A 26 4.54 2.95 -11.09
CA ASP A 26 5.11 3.45 -9.83
C ASP A 26 4.16 4.48 -9.22
N PRO A 27 3.48 4.20 -8.10
CA PRO A 27 2.58 5.16 -7.44
C PRO A 27 3.32 6.40 -6.91
N THR A 28 4.65 6.38 -6.87
CA THR A 28 5.50 7.52 -6.50
C THR A 28 6.14 8.20 -7.72
N GLY A 29 5.87 7.72 -8.93
CA GLY A 29 6.51 8.16 -10.17
C GLY A 29 5.73 9.19 -10.98
N GLY A 30 4.59 9.68 -10.49
CA GLY A 30 3.77 10.66 -11.19
C GLY A 30 2.43 10.95 -10.51
N ALA A 31 1.65 11.87 -11.08
CA ALA A 31 0.35 12.31 -10.54
C ALA A 31 -0.86 11.78 -11.35
N ALA A 32 -0.63 10.86 -12.28
CA ALA A 32 -1.70 10.35 -13.14
C ALA A 32 -2.60 9.39 -12.35
N ALA A 33 -3.88 9.73 -12.22
CA ALA A 33 -4.86 8.91 -11.48
C ALA A 33 -4.95 7.45 -11.97
N ALA A 34 -4.70 7.21 -13.25
CA ALA A 34 -4.67 5.87 -13.83
C ALA A 34 -3.59 4.96 -13.21
N ILE A 35 -2.52 5.53 -12.64
CA ILE A 35 -1.49 4.76 -11.90
C ILE A 35 -2.16 4.14 -10.67
N ASP A 36 -2.77 4.97 -9.83
CA ASP A 36 -3.44 4.52 -8.60
C ASP A 36 -4.57 3.54 -8.90
N GLU A 37 -5.38 3.79 -9.94
CA GLU A 37 -6.46 2.87 -10.34
C GLU A 37 -5.98 1.44 -10.64
N VAL A 38 -4.77 1.29 -11.20
CA VAL A 38 -4.20 -0.03 -11.47
C VAL A 38 -3.48 -0.60 -10.26
N VAL A 39 -2.67 0.20 -9.57
CA VAL A 39 -1.69 -0.36 -8.63
C VAL A 39 -2.17 -0.35 -7.18
N TYR A 40 -3.04 0.59 -6.79
CA TYR A 40 -3.51 0.73 -5.43
C TYR A 40 -4.36 -0.47 -5.01
N ALA A 41 -3.97 -1.14 -3.93
CA ALA A 41 -4.62 -2.33 -3.38
C ALA A 41 -4.70 -3.56 -4.33
N ASN A 42 -4.19 -3.46 -5.56
CA ASN A 42 -4.01 -4.60 -6.47
C ASN A 42 -2.57 -5.12 -6.44
N ILE A 43 -1.58 -4.22 -6.39
CA ILE A 43 -0.15 -4.56 -6.44
C ILE A 43 0.55 -4.16 -5.13
N PHE A 44 0.22 -2.98 -4.59
CA PHE A 44 0.82 -2.43 -3.37
C PHE A 44 -0.17 -2.41 -2.21
N GLU A 45 0.37 -2.45 -0.99
CA GLU A 45 -0.37 -2.28 0.25
C GLU A 45 0.32 -1.25 1.15
N GLY A 46 -0.47 -0.42 1.84
CA GLY A 46 0.04 0.58 2.79
C GLY A 46 0.01 0.09 4.24
N LEU A 47 0.65 0.83 5.15
CA LEU A 47 0.56 0.58 6.60
C LEU A 47 -0.90 0.61 7.10
N THR A 48 -1.70 1.52 6.54
CA THR A 48 -3.12 1.68 6.83
C THR A 48 -3.93 1.71 5.53
N ARG A 49 -5.24 1.59 5.65
CA ARG A 49 -6.19 1.68 4.53
C ARG A 49 -7.48 2.36 4.94
N PHE A 50 -8.23 2.89 3.98
CA PHE A 50 -9.54 3.45 4.25
C PHE A 50 -10.63 2.37 4.28
N GLY A 51 -11.49 2.45 5.28
CA GLY A 51 -12.75 1.72 5.35
C GLY A 51 -13.81 2.32 4.43
N PRO A 52 -14.91 1.60 4.19
CA PRO A 52 -16.00 2.08 3.32
C PRO A 52 -16.71 3.32 3.89
N ASP A 53 -16.57 3.58 5.18
CA ASP A 53 -17.06 4.75 5.91
C ASP A 53 -16.01 5.86 6.08
N GLY A 54 -14.83 5.70 5.48
CA GLY A 54 -13.69 6.62 5.61
C GLY A 54 -12.87 6.42 6.89
N ALA A 55 -13.17 5.41 7.71
CA ALA A 55 -12.35 5.09 8.88
C ALA A 55 -10.92 4.66 8.46
N VAL A 56 -9.92 5.00 9.26
CA VAL A 56 -8.56 4.48 9.08
C VAL A 56 -8.49 3.08 9.70
N LEU A 57 -8.19 2.08 8.87
CA LEU A 57 -8.13 0.68 9.25
C LEU A 57 -6.71 0.11 9.11
N PRO A 58 -6.40 -1.00 9.81
CA PRO A 58 -5.17 -1.76 9.62
C PRO A 58 -4.96 -2.20 8.16
N GLY A 59 -3.73 -2.01 7.67
CA GLY A 59 -3.19 -2.57 6.44
C GLY A 59 -2.02 -3.50 6.80
N LEU A 60 -0.82 -3.18 6.32
CA LEU A 60 0.43 -3.86 6.72
C LEU A 60 0.77 -3.68 8.20
N ALA A 61 0.33 -2.58 8.82
CA ALA A 61 0.37 -2.43 10.27
C ALA A 61 -0.87 -3.10 10.90
N GLU A 62 -0.68 -4.00 11.86
CA GLU A 62 -1.77 -4.60 12.63
C GLU A 62 -2.45 -3.60 13.58
N ARG A 63 -1.67 -2.66 14.11
CA ARG A 63 -2.10 -1.58 14.99
C ARG A 63 -1.01 -0.49 15.03
N TRP A 64 -1.35 0.65 15.59
CA TRP A 64 -0.38 1.71 15.87
C TRP A 64 -0.73 2.44 17.16
N GLU A 65 0.29 3.04 17.75
CA GLU A 65 0.19 3.89 18.92
C GLU A 65 0.58 5.31 18.53
N VAL A 66 -0.05 6.29 19.17
CA VAL A 66 0.24 7.71 18.95
C VAL A 66 0.63 8.30 20.30
N SER A 67 1.74 9.03 20.35
CA SER A 67 2.16 9.74 21.56
C SER A 67 1.15 10.81 21.99
N ASP A 68 1.18 11.19 23.26
CA ASP A 68 0.28 12.19 23.84
C ASP A 68 0.32 13.55 23.12
N ASP A 69 1.48 13.91 22.55
CA ASP A 69 1.68 15.15 21.78
C ASP A 69 1.34 15.01 20.29
N GLY A 70 0.97 13.82 19.83
CA GLY A 70 0.59 13.54 18.45
C GLY A 70 1.76 13.57 17.45
N ARG A 71 3.01 13.50 17.92
CA ARG A 71 4.20 13.65 17.05
C ARG A 71 4.92 12.35 16.75
N THR A 72 4.70 11.32 17.56
CA THR A 72 5.33 10.01 17.39
C THR A 72 4.25 8.97 17.13
N TYR A 73 4.41 8.25 16.02
CA TYR A 73 3.56 7.14 15.63
C TYR A 73 4.40 5.85 15.64
N THR A 74 3.98 4.86 16.43
CA THR A 74 4.63 3.54 16.48
C THR A 74 3.74 2.52 15.80
N PHE A 75 4.16 2.02 14.64
CA PHE A 75 3.44 1.00 13.89
C PHE A 75 3.93 -0.39 14.25
N HIS A 76 2.99 -1.31 14.52
CA HIS A 76 3.28 -2.72 14.73
C HIS A 76 2.95 -3.48 13.45
N LEU A 77 3.95 -4.11 12.83
CA LEU A 77 3.82 -4.71 11.50
C LEU A 77 3.33 -6.15 11.57
N ARG A 78 2.53 -6.54 10.57
CA ARG A 78 2.14 -7.94 10.36
C ARG A 78 3.38 -8.79 10.09
N GLN A 79 3.42 -9.97 10.70
CA GLN A 79 4.51 -10.92 10.54
C GLN A 79 4.27 -11.87 9.36
N GLY A 80 5.34 -12.29 8.69
CA GLY A 80 5.29 -13.26 7.59
C GLY A 80 4.67 -12.71 6.30
N VAL A 81 4.63 -11.38 6.15
CA VAL A 81 4.26 -10.75 4.88
C VAL A 81 5.40 -10.95 3.88
N THR A 82 5.06 -11.29 2.63
CA THR A 82 6.03 -11.48 1.56
C THR A 82 5.72 -10.58 0.38
N PHE A 83 6.75 -10.05 -0.26
CA PHE A 83 6.62 -9.41 -1.56
C PHE A 83 6.34 -10.45 -2.66
N HIS A 84 5.94 -9.96 -3.84
CA HIS A 84 5.62 -10.81 -4.99
C HIS A 84 6.83 -11.62 -5.52
N ASP A 85 8.06 -11.25 -5.15
CA ASP A 85 9.28 -11.99 -5.46
C ASP A 85 9.65 -13.07 -4.42
N GLY A 86 8.87 -13.17 -3.33
CA GLY A 86 9.06 -14.13 -2.26
C GLY A 86 9.96 -13.67 -1.12
N THR A 87 10.55 -12.47 -1.19
CA THR A 87 11.26 -11.87 -0.05
C THR A 87 10.28 -11.53 1.07
N THR A 88 10.73 -11.59 2.32
CA THR A 88 9.90 -11.20 3.47
C THR A 88 9.98 -9.69 3.64
N MET A 89 8.85 -9.08 3.94
CA MET A 89 8.77 -7.66 4.27
C MET A 89 9.04 -7.45 5.77
N ASP A 90 9.86 -6.46 6.09
CA ASP A 90 10.18 -6.07 7.46
C ASP A 90 10.07 -4.54 7.69
N ALA A 91 10.52 -4.07 8.86
CA ALA A 91 10.46 -2.66 9.21
C ALA A 91 11.41 -1.78 8.39
N ASP A 92 12.52 -2.31 7.89
CA ASP A 92 13.48 -1.56 7.07
C ASP A 92 12.87 -1.21 5.71
N ASP A 93 12.00 -2.06 5.15
CA ASP A 93 11.25 -1.75 3.92
C ASP A 93 10.29 -0.55 4.09
N VAL A 94 9.70 -0.42 5.29
CA VAL A 94 8.84 0.73 5.64
C VAL A 94 9.68 2.00 5.74
N VAL A 95 10.82 1.92 6.44
CA VAL A 95 11.77 3.03 6.57
C VAL A 95 12.22 3.48 5.18
N PHE A 96 12.68 2.55 4.34
CA PHE A 96 13.09 2.82 2.97
C PHE A 96 11.99 3.53 2.17
N SER A 97 10.75 3.05 2.25
CA SER A 97 9.62 3.61 1.51
C SER A 97 9.32 5.06 1.90
N LEU A 98 9.30 5.36 3.20
CA LEU A 98 9.04 6.71 3.72
C LEU A 98 10.21 7.65 3.45
N ASP A 99 11.45 7.18 3.56
CA ASP A 99 12.64 7.96 3.24
C ASP A 99 12.72 8.30 1.74
N ARG A 100 12.43 7.32 0.86
CA ARG A 100 12.33 7.55 -0.58
C ARG A 100 11.25 8.59 -0.92
N ALA A 101 10.11 8.56 -0.23
CA ALA A 101 9.02 9.50 -0.48
C ALA A 101 9.37 10.94 -0.07
N ARG A 102 10.19 11.14 0.98
CA ARG A 102 10.58 12.47 1.49
C ARG A 102 11.94 12.98 1.00
N ALA A 103 12.70 12.18 0.27
CA ALA A 103 14.03 12.52 -0.23
C ALA A 103 14.06 13.84 -1.02
N GLU A 104 15.19 14.55 -1.00
CA GLU A 104 15.36 15.84 -1.69
C GLU A 104 15.06 15.72 -3.19
N ASP A 105 15.54 14.66 -3.82
CA ASP A 105 15.37 14.31 -5.23
C ASP A 105 14.14 13.44 -5.52
N SER A 106 13.23 13.27 -4.54
CA SER A 106 12.04 12.45 -4.72
C SER A 106 11.16 12.96 -5.86
N THR A 107 10.77 12.05 -6.75
CA THR A 107 9.82 12.32 -7.84
C THR A 107 8.36 12.16 -7.41
N ASN A 108 8.12 11.86 -6.13
CA ASN A 108 6.77 11.67 -5.60
C ASN A 108 5.95 12.95 -5.75
N ALA A 109 4.86 12.86 -6.50
CA ALA A 109 3.93 13.97 -6.70
C ALA A 109 3.32 14.49 -5.38
N GLN A 110 3.31 13.66 -4.35
CA GLN A 110 2.80 13.95 -3.01
C GLN A 110 3.90 14.18 -1.97
N LYS A 111 5.16 14.45 -2.38
CA LYS A 111 6.30 14.68 -1.47
C LYS A 111 5.96 15.61 -0.29
N ALA A 112 5.21 16.68 -0.54
CA ALA A 112 4.79 17.65 0.48
C ALA A 112 4.04 17.04 1.67
N LEU A 113 3.36 15.89 1.49
CA LEU A 113 2.68 15.18 2.59
C LEU A 113 3.68 14.53 3.57
N PHE A 114 4.91 14.29 3.13
CA PHE A 114 5.95 13.60 3.91
C PHE A 114 6.99 14.57 4.49
N GLU A 115 6.99 15.84 4.10
CA GLU A 115 7.97 16.85 4.56
C GLU A 115 7.92 17.09 6.09
N GLY A 116 6.77 16.86 6.72
CA GLY A 116 6.61 17.00 8.17
C GLY A 116 7.21 15.86 9.00
N ILE A 117 7.69 14.78 8.35
CA ILE A 117 8.32 13.65 9.04
C ILE A 117 9.76 14.00 9.37
N GLU A 118 10.05 14.17 10.66
CA GLU A 118 11.40 14.45 11.16
C GLU A 118 12.32 13.22 10.99
N SER A 119 11.87 12.04 11.44
CA SER A 119 12.64 10.80 11.36
C SER A 119 11.73 9.57 11.23
N VAL A 120 12.26 8.52 10.62
CA VAL A 120 11.65 7.18 10.56
C VAL A 120 12.71 6.17 10.99
N THR A 121 12.37 5.26 11.89
CA THR A 121 13.33 4.29 12.45
C THR A 121 12.65 2.94 12.66
N ALA A 122 13.29 1.87 12.22
CA ALA A 122 12.95 0.51 12.61
C ALA A 122 13.36 0.29 14.08
N LEU A 123 12.42 -0.09 14.93
CA LEU A 123 12.69 -0.41 16.34
C LEU A 123 13.16 -1.85 16.51
N ASP A 124 12.66 -2.73 15.64
CA ASP A 124 12.94 -4.16 15.59
C ASP A 124 13.10 -4.57 14.11
N ALA A 125 13.85 -5.63 13.86
CA ALA A 125 14.07 -6.23 12.53
C ALA A 125 13.32 -7.56 12.41
#